data_AF-A0A329R9J0-F1
#
_entry.id   AF-A0A329R9J0-F1
#
_cell.length_a   1.000
_cell.length_b   1.000
_cell.length_c   1.000
_cell.angle_alpha   90.00
_cell.angle_beta   90.00
_cell.angle_gamma   90.00
#
_symmetry.space_group_name_H-M   'P 1'
#
loop_
_entity.id
_entity.type
_entity.pdbx_description
1 polymer ?
#
loop_
_entity_poly.entity_id
_entity_poly.type
_entity_poly.pdbx_seq_one_letter_code
_entity_poly.pdbx_strand_id
1 'polypeptide(L)'
;MVIAGGRGVDVPSAPLERDGVAHQLGKQTLWTLAESLDKNTNTALVNIDGKCRSKKAGSLRKRWRKIRLEHRPAYDALCSAFITRKANGGIVDLCTPASHQWKQKDLEL
;
A
#
# COMPACT_ATOMS: atom_id res chain seq x y z
N MET A 1 1.87 -18.55 -49.84
CA MET A 1 1.72 -17.91 -48.51
C MET A 1 2.62 -18.68 -47.56
N VAL A 2 3.83 -18.16 -47.30
CA VAL A 2 4.89 -18.86 -46.57
C VAL A 2 4.95 -18.27 -45.16
N ILE A 3 4.82 -19.13 -44.15
CA ILE A 3 4.95 -18.79 -42.73
C ILE A 3 6.44 -18.62 -42.41
N ALA A 4 6.86 -17.42 -42.06
CA ALA A 4 8.19 -17.16 -41.51
C ALA A 4 8.11 -17.17 -39.98
N GLY A 5 8.61 -18.25 -39.39
CA GLY A 5 8.97 -18.30 -37.98
C GLY A 5 10.30 -17.58 -37.73
N GLY A 6 10.48 -17.14 -36.48
CA GLY A 6 11.79 -16.75 -35.96
C GLY A 6 11.93 -15.27 -35.62
N ARG A 7 11.70 -14.94 -34.35
CA ARG A 7 12.64 -14.08 -33.62
C ARG A 7 12.84 -14.71 -32.25
N GLY A 8 13.98 -15.40 -32.12
CA GLY A 8 14.47 -15.89 -30.84
C GLY A 8 14.61 -14.72 -29.90
N VAL A 9 13.94 -14.82 -28.75
CA VAL A 9 14.27 -13.99 -27.62
C VAL A 9 15.58 -14.58 -27.10
N ASP A 10 16.69 -14.00 -27.53
CA ASP A 10 17.98 -14.26 -26.93
C ASP A 10 17.88 -13.83 -25.47
N VAL A 11 17.53 -14.77 -24.60
CA VAL A 11 17.60 -14.59 -23.15
C VAL A 11 19.07 -14.69 -22.84
N PRO A 12 19.75 -13.59 -22.43
CA PRO A 12 21.11 -13.71 -21.96
C PRO A 12 21.06 -14.63 -20.75
N SER A 13 21.59 -15.84 -20.93
CA SER A 13 21.89 -16.79 -19.86
C SER A 13 23.11 -16.28 -19.09
N ALA A 14 23.01 -15.08 -18.53
CA ALA A 14 23.92 -14.63 -17.50
C ALA A 14 23.36 -15.14 -16.17
N PRO A 15 24.17 -15.74 -15.29
CA PRO A 15 23.76 -15.90 -13.91
C PRO A 15 23.37 -14.50 -13.41
N LEU A 16 22.13 -14.34 -12.98
CA LEU A 16 21.74 -13.22 -12.14
C LEU A 16 22.65 -13.30 -10.91
N GLU A 17 23.82 -12.66 -10.95
CA GLU A 17 24.51 -12.28 -9.74
C GLU A 17 23.50 -11.46 -8.97
N ARG A 18 22.86 -12.11 -7.99
CA ARG A 18 22.10 -11.45 -6.95
C ARG A 18 23.11 -10.59 -6.23
N ASP A 19 23.23 -9.35 -6.66
CA ASP A 19 24.00 -8.34 -5.97
C ASP A 19 23.39 -8.22 -4.57
N GLY A 20 24.04 -8.88 -3.60
CA GLY A 20 23.53 -9.02 -2.24
C GLY A 20 23.30 -7.65 -1.62
N VAL A 21 24.07 -6.66 -2.06
CA VAL A 21 23.94 -5.25 -1.68
C VAL A 21 22.63 -4.66 -2.19
N ALA A 22 22.30 -4.82 -3.48
CA ALA A 22 21.05 -4.32 -4.05
C ALA A 22 19.81 -4.93 -3.38
N HIS A 23 19.86 -6.24 -3.09
CA HIS A 23 18.77 -6.92 -2.38
C HIS A 23 18.65 -6.48 -0.91
N GLN A 24 19.76 -6.29 -0.20
CA GLN A 24 19.75 -5.77 1.17
C GLN A 24 19.23 -4.33 1.22
N LEU A 25 19.65 -3.48 0.28
CA LEU A 25 19.19 -2.10 0.16
C LEU A 25 17.69 -2.05 -0.10
N GLY A 26 17.18 -2.86 -1.02
CA GLY A 26 15.74 -2.96 -1.28
C GLY A 26 14.94 -3.38 -0.03
N LYS A 27 15.45 -4.33 0.76
CA LYS A 27 14.83 -4.70 2.05
C LYS A 27 14.82 -3.54 3.03
N GLN A 28 15.91 -2.80 3.15
CA GLN A 28 16.01 -1.66 4.05
C GLN A 28 15.01 -0.56 3.65
N THR A 29 14.92 -0.24 2.37
CA THR A 29 13.94 0.74 1.86
C THR A 29 12.51 0.35 2.19
N LEU A 30 12.13 -0.92 1.98
CA LEU A 30 10.80 -1.42 2.33
C LEU A 30 10.53 -1.34 3.83
N TRP A 31 11.54 -1.65 4.66
CA TRP A 31 11.44 -1.53 6.12
C TRP A 31 11.22 -0.09 6.56
N THR A 32 12.02 0.86 6.06
CA THR A 32 11.87 2.28 6.37
C THR A 32 10.52 2.83 5.92
N LEU A 33 10.04 2.42 4.74
CA LEU A 33 8.72 2.79 4.26
C LEU A 33 7.62 2.26 5.18
N ALA A 34 7.68 0.98 5.55
CA ALA A 34 6.71 0.37 6.45
C ALA A 34 6.69 1.05 7.83
N GLU A 35 7.86 1.38 8.39
CA GLU A 35 7.96 2.07 9.68
C GLU A 35 7.38 3.49 9.62
N SER A 36 7.64 4.22 8.53
CA SER A 36 7.06 5.55 8.29
C SER A 36 5.53 5.49 8.22
N LEU A 37 4.98 4.51 7.49
CA LEU A 37 3.54 4.29 7.38
C LEU A 37 2.92 3.95 8.75
N ASP A 38 3.57 3.07 9.52
CA ASP A 38 3.11 2.71 10.87
C ASP A 38 3.12 3.91 11.83
N LYS A 39 4.13 4.79 11.74
CA LYS A 39 4.21 6.03 12.52
C LYS A 39 3.09 7.00 12.15
N ASN A 40 2.91 7.27 10.86
CA ASN A 40 1.88 8.19 10.37
C ASN A 40 0.48 7.69 10.72
N THR A 41 0.24 6.40 10.52
CA THR A 41 -1.03 5.77 10.89
C THR A 41 -1.27 5.90 12.39
N ASN A 42 -0.29 5.57 13.24
CA ASN A 42 -0.43 5.72 14.69
C ASN A 42 -0.82 7.14 15.10
N THR A 43 -0.17 8.16 14.54
CA THR A 43 -0.48 9.56 14.83
C THR A 43 -1.93 9.89 14.45
N ALA A 44 -2.38 9.48 13.26
CA ALA A 44 -3.76 9.68 12.83
C ALA A 44 -4.77 8.97 13.75
N LEU A 45 -4.51 7.72 14.17
CA LEU A 45 -5.45 6.98 15.02
C LEU A 45 -5.52 7.53 16.45
N VAL A 46 -4.41 8.03 16.99
CA VAL A 46 -4.38 8.70 18.30
C VAL A 46 -5.33 9.91 18.31
N ASN A 47 -5.36 10.68 17.21
CA ASN A 47 -6.25 11.83 17.08
C ASN A 47 -7.73 11.44 16.96
N ILE A 48 -8.04 10.20 16.58
CA ILE A 48 -9.42 9.72 16.38
C ILE A 48 -10.00 9.10 17.64
N ASP A 49 -9.26 8.20 18.30
CA ASP A 49 -9.78 7.44 19.44
C ASP A 49 -9.14 7.82 20.79
N GLY A 50 -8.19 8.76 20.81
CA GLY A 50 -7.49 9.23 22.02
C GLY A 50 -6.56 8.21 22.68
N LYS A 51 -6.40 7.00 22.10
CA LYS A 51 -5.62 5.92 22.73
C LYS A 51 -4.13 6.05 22.42
N CYS A 52 -3.31 5.48 23.29
CA CYS A 52 -1.86 5.37 23.09
C CYS A 52 -1.47 4.70 21.76
N ARG A 53 -0.25 5.00 21.27
CA ARG A 53 0.30 4.42 20.04
C ARG A 53 0.42 2.89 20.14
N SER A 54 0.12 2.19 19.06
CA SER A 54 0.37 0.76 18.91
C SER A 54 1.84 0.49 18.59
N LYS A 55 2.50 -0.31 19.43
CA LYS A 55 3.93 -0.67 19.28
C LYS A 55 4.18 -1.78 18.25
N LYS A 56 3.14 -2.52 17.84
CA LYS A 56 3.23 -3.66 16.92
C LYS A 56 2.30 -3.43 15.73
N ALA A 57 2.79 -3.69 14.51
CA ALA A 57 2.01 -3.58 13.27
C ALA A 57 0.72 -4.42 13.32
N GLY A 58 0.76 -5.62 13.91
CA GLY A 58 -0.42 -6.46 14.09
C GLY A 58 -1.51 -5.81 14.96
N SER A 59 -1.12 -5.14 16.03
CA SER A 59 -2.05 -4.39 16.90
C SER A 59 -2.59 -3.15 16.18
N LEU A 60 -1.74 -2.46 15.41
CA LEU A 60 -2.15 -1.30 14.60
C LEU A 60 -3.23 -1.68 13.58
N ARG A 61 -3.04 -2.80 12.86
CA ARG A 61 -4.05 -3.32 11.92
C ARG A 61 -5.37 -3.68 12.61
N LYS A 62 -5.33 -4.26 13.81
CA LYS A 62 -6.55 -4.53 14.60
C LYS A 62 -7.25 -3.24 15.01
N ARG A 63 -6.49 -2.24 15.47
CA ARG A 63 -7.03 -0.92 15.85
C ARG A 63 -7.66 -0.19 14.67
N TRP A 64 -7.04 -0.23 13.50
CA TRP A 64 -7.61 0.31 12.26
C TRP A 64 -8.98 -0.30 11.94
N ARG A 65 -9.10 -1.64 12.00
CA ARG A 65 -10.39 -2.33 11.79
C ARG A 65 -11.43 -1.94 12.83
N LYS A 66 -11.01 -1.68 14.07
CA LYS A 66 -11.90 -1.27 15.16
C LYS A 66 -12.45 0.14 14.94
N ILE A 67 -11.65 1.07 14.40
CA ILE A 67 -12.10 2.42 14.03
C ILE A 67 -13.22 2.42 12.99
N ARG A 68 -13.21 1.46 12.04
CA ARG A 68 -14.32 1.30 11.08
C ARG A 68 -15.66 1.06 11.76
N LEU A 69 -15.68 0.42 12.93
CA LEU A 69 -16.90 0.08 13.67
C LEU A 69 -17.24 1.16 14.71
N GLU A 70 -16.25 1.59 15.51
CA GLU A 70 -16.48 2.48 16.66
C GLU A 70 -16.48 3.97 16.30
N HIS A 71 -15.81 4.36 15.21
CA HIS A 71 -15.62 5.76 14.82
C HIS A 71 -15.97 5.94 13.33
N ARG A 72 -17.15 5.44 12.94
CA ARG A 72 -17.56 5.37 11.53
C ARG A 72 -17.47 6.70 10.77
N PRO A 73 -17.94 7.85 11.31
CA PRO A 73 -17.83 9.13 10.60
C PRO A 73 -16.38 9.55 10.30
N ALA A 74 -15.47 9.35 11.26
CA ALA A 74 -14.05 9.64 11.07
C ALA A 74 -13.41 8.68 10.06
N TYR A 75 -13.79 7.41 10.08
CA TYR A 75 -13.37 6.42 9.09
C TYR A 75 -13.83 6.82 7.67
N ASP A 76 -15.10 7.17 7.49
CA ASP A 76 -15.66 7.55 6.19
C ASP A 76 -15.02 8.86 5.67
N ALA A 77 -14.74 9.83 6.56
CA ALA A 77 -14.02 11.05 6.21
C ALA A 77 -12.60 10.77 5.70
N LEU A 78 -11.85 9.87 6.36
CA LEU A 78 -10.53 9.45 5.90
C LEU A 78 -10.58 8.75 4.54
N CYS A 79 -11.54 7.85 4.36
CA CYS A 79 -11.73 7.13 3.10
C CYS A 79 -12.10 8.10 1.96
N SER A 80 -12.99 9.05 2.24
CA SER A 80 -13.38 10.10 1.29
C SER A 80 -12.18 10.96 0.89
N ALA A 81 -11.39 11.42 1.87
CA ALA A 81 -10.18 12.20 1.60
C ALA A 81 -9.15 11.43 0.75
N PHE A 82 -8.99 10.12 1.00
CA PHE A 82 -8.14 9.25 0.19
C PHE A 82 -8.64 9.16 -1.26
N ILE A 83 -9.94 8.90 -1.44
CA ILE A 83 -10.55 8.78 -2.78
C ILE A 83 -10.42 10.10 -3.55
N THR A 84 -10.72 11.24 -2.92
CA THR A 84 -10.55 12.56 -3.54
C THR A 84 -9.11 12.82 -3.94
N ARG A 85 -8.14 12.54 -3.05
CA ARG A 85 -6.72 12.74 -3.38
C ARG A 85 -6.26 11.84 -4.53
N LYS A 86 -6.75 10.60 -4.56
CA LYS A 86 -6.49 9.67 -5.66
C LYS A 86 -7.11 10.14 -6.98
N ALA A 87 -8.36 10.60 -6.96
CA ALA A 87 -9.04 11.14 -8.14
C ALA A 87 -8.31 12.37 -8.72
N ASN A 88 -7.73 13.20 -7.85
CA ASN A 88 -6.93 14.36 -8.24
C ASN A 88 -5.49 14.00 -8.67
N GLY A 89 -5.13 12.71 -8.77
CA GLY A 89 -3.78 12.26 -9.13
C GLY A 89 -2.72 12.43 -8.03
N GLY A 90 -3.10 12.86 -6.82
CA GLY A 90 -2.18 13.04 -5.70
C GLY A 90 -1.77 11.73 -5.02
N ILE A 91 -2.42 10.61 -5.35
CA ILE A 91 -2.03 9.25 -4.95
C ILE A 91 -2.11 8.35 -6.18
N VAL A 92 -1.02 7.66 -6.47
CA VAL A 92 -0.98 6.60 -7.49
C VAL A 92 -0.68 5.28 -6.77
N ASP A 93 -1.66 4.37 -6.77
CA ASP A 93 -1.47 3.00 -6.30
C ASP A 93 -1.21 2.09 -7.50
N LEU A 94 0.06 1.71 -7.69
CA LEU A 94 0.49 0.79 -8.75
C LEU A 94 0.55 -0.67 -8.29
N CYS A 95 0.44 -0.91 -6.98
CA CYS A 95 0.67 -2.21 -6.38
C CYS A 95 -0.64 -3.01 -6.23
N THR A 96 -1.78 -2.33 -6.17
CA THR A 96 -3.10 -2.94 -6.04
C THR A 96 -3.82 -2.96 -7.39
N PRO A 97 -4.36 -4.12 -7.85
CA PRO A 97 -5.18 -4.18 -9.06
C PRO A 97 -6.39 -3.25 -9.00
N ALA A 98 -6.76 -2.63 -10.12
CA ALA A 98 -7.86 -1.65 -10.19
C ALA A 98 -9.23 -2.18 -9.70
N SER A 99 -9.44 -3.49 -9.69
CA SER A 99 -10.63 -4.14 -9.12
C SER A 99 -10.65 -4.13 -7.58
N HIS A 100 -9.48 -4.12 -6.94
CA HIS A 100 -9.31 -4.15 -5.48
C HIS A 100 -8.96 -2.78 -4.88
N GLN A 101 -8.70 -1.79 -5.73
CA GLN A 101 -8.49 -0.43 -5.27
C GLN A 101 -9.79 0.18 -4.74
N TRP A 102 -9.68 0.97 -3.68
CA TRP A 102 -10.80 1.72 -3.12
C TRP A 102 -11.40 2.72 -4.12
N LYS A 103 -12.73 2.74 -4.12
CA LYS A 103 -13.60 3.57 -4.96
C LYS A 103 -14.73 4.15 -4.11
N GLN A 104 -15.42 5.15 -4.67
CA GLN A 104 -16.51 5.85 -3.98
C GLN A 104 -17.65 4.92 -3.55
N LYS A 105 -17.97 3.91 -4.36
CA LYS A 105 -18.93 2.85 -4.02
C LYS A 105 -18.62 2.08 -2.72
N ASP A 106 -17.36 2.09 -2.26
CA ASP A 106 -16.98 1.38 -1.02
C ASP A 106 -17.37 2.18 0.25
N LEU A 107 -17.78 3.44 0.08
CA LEU A 107 -18.32 4.31 1.13
C LEU A 107 -19.85 4.29 1.20
N GLU A 108 -20.51 3.87 0.14
CA GLU A 108 -21.96 3.73 0.03
C GLU A 108 -22.35 2.41 0.72
N LEU A 109 -22.57 2.44 2.04
CA LEU A 109 -23.21 1.35 2.77
C LEU A 109 -24.72 1.41 2.60
#